data_AF-A0A2M7L7A4-F1
#
_entry.id   AF-A0A2M7L7A4-F1
#
_cell.length_a   1.000
_cell.length_b   1.000
_cell.length_c   1.000
_cell.angle_alpha   90.00
_cell.angle_beta   90.00
_cell.angle_gamma   90.00
#
_symmetry.space_group_name_H-M   'P 1'
#
loop_
_entity.id
_entity.type
_entity.pdbx_description
1 polymer ?
#
loop_
_entity_poly.entity_id
_entity_poly.type
_entity_poly.pdbx_seq_one_letter_code
_entity_poly.pdbx_strand_id
1 'polypeptide(L)'
;MSRPEVTFIPEPTLTFRYGQQLQYSRDGLYLYGPVDAADTRRQIRYGFIGTKEGLGRFERWAQQVSSFIGTPPPRRGAKAIEPHHVPFPGFSEAFNAIWSVRPTKVIDDIDEKDLHRRIHIANRHEAIKAVVDVFVERLIAEQKRNEDPPSFWYVVLPEFIYELGRPMSSVPKGERVAGLITLSERNALKLATQPTLFGFDEEQAEVYKYEKNFRRQLKARLLDHQIVTQIVRESTLTPNDFLNTKGEPKRRVEDPATIAWKLCSGSYYKSGGRPWQIANMRPGVCYVGLVYKRQEQGGTSRHSVCAAQMFLSDGEGVVFRGALGPWFHPDTKQFHLDQEAAARLVGTVLNEYKSRHGQDPKELFIHAKSSFSDDEWAGFQAACQGTLTNIVGVQIADAWDQLKLFRSGEYPVIRGTAMVTGEKSGFLWTSGFVPRLGTYMGPDTPNPVQVSIRRGEATLTTVMSDILALTKINFNTCLFNDRMPVTIRFADAIGDILVAAPLEGEPMLPFKYYI
;
A
#
# COMPACT_ATOMS: atom_id res chain seq x y z
N MET A 1 0.81 -36.58 -19.04
CA MET A 1 1.29 -35.22 -18.69
C MET A 1 1.00 -34.32 -19.87
N SER A 2 0.13 -33.34 -19.70
CA SER A 2 -0.08 -32.29 -20.71
C SER A 2 1.24 -31.56 -20.94
N ARG A 3 1.58 -31.29 -22.20
CA ARG A 3 2.76 -30.44 -22.50
C ARG A 3 2.47 -29.02 -22.00
N PRO A 4 3.45 -28.33 -21.41
CA PRO A 4 3.25 -26.94 -21.02
C PRO A 4 2.95 -26.11 -22.27
N GLU A 5 1.90 -25.29 -22.20
CA GLU A 5 1.46 -24.44 -23.30
C GLU A 5 1.74 -22.99 -22.96
N VAL A 6 2.38 -22.26 -23.88
CA VAL A 6 2.60 -20.82 -23.74
C VAL A 6 1.49 -20.08 -24.46
N THR A 7 0.78 -19.24 -23.72
CA THR A 7 -0.33 -18.42 -24.20
C THR A 7 -0.07 -16.95 -23.90
N PHE A 8 -0.90 -16.08 -24.48
CA PHE A 8 -0.82 -14.64 -24.26
C PHE A 8 -2.18 -14.11 -23.79
N ILE A 9 -2.17 -13.44 -22.65
CA ILE A 9 -3.33 -12.74 -22.10
C ILE A 9 -3.24 -11.28 -22.53
N PRO A 10 -4.27 -10.74 -23.23
CA PRO A 10 -4.30 -9.34 -23.64
C PRO A 10 -4.14 -8.38 -22.45
N GLU A 11 -3.47 -7.25 -22.70
CA GLU A 11 -3.26 -6.24 -21.66
C GLU A 11 -4.60 -5.64 -21.21
N PRO A 12 -4.93 -5.66 -19.91
CA PRO A 12 -6.20 -5.16 -19.43
C PRO A 12 -6.33 -3.65 -19.60
N THR A 13 -7.55 -3.21 -19.95
CA THR A 13 -7.92 -1.81 -20.09
C THR A 13 -8.51 -1.26 -18.79
N LEU A 14 -8.34 0.05 -18.62
CA LEU A 14 -8.87 0.85 -17.53
C LEU A 14 -9.95 1.77 -18.10
N THR A 15 -11.02 1.99 -17.34
CA THR A 15 -12.08 2.96 -17.68
C THR A 15 -11.83 4.28 -16.99
N PHE A 16 -12.07 5.36 -17.74
CA PHE A 16 -11.98 6.76 -17.34
C PHE A 16 -13.31 7.46 -17.59
N ARG A 17 -13.34 8.79 -17.46
CA ARG A 17 -14.55 9.58 -17.74
C ARG A 17 -15.15 9.26 -19.10
N TYR A 18 -16.47 9.40 -19.22
CA TYR A 18 -17.24 9.13 -20.44
C TYR A 18 -17.14 7.69 -20.97
N GLY A 19 -16.80 6.73 -20.09
CA GLY A 19 -16.68 5.32 -20.46
C GLY A 19 -15.47 5.01 -21.35
N GLN A 20 -14.53 5.94 -21.48
CA GLN A 20 -13.35 5.77 -22.33
C GLN A 20 -12.39 4.73 -21.74
N GLN A 21 -11.84 3.87 -22.60
CA GLN A 21 -10.98 2.77 -22.18
C GLN A 21 -9.56 2.91 -22.72
N LEU A 22 -8.57 2.88 -21.83
CA LEU A 22 -7.15 2.91 -22.21
C LEU A 22 -6.32 1.95 -21.35
N GLN A 23 -5.18 1.52 -21.87
CA GLN A 23 -4.27 0.63 -21.14
C GLN A 23 -3.42 1.37 -20.08
N TYR A 24 -3.19 2.68 -20.22
CA TYR A 24 -2.31 3.41 -19.31
C TYR A 24 -3.07 4.47 -18.50
N SER A 25 -2.92 4.41 -17.18
CA SER A 25 -3.50 5.33 -16.20
C SER A 25 -3.22 6.80 -16.51
N ARG A 26 -1.97 7.15 -16.84
CA ARG A 26 -1.59 8.54 -17.14
C ARG A 26 -2.24 9.06 -18.41
N ASP A 27 -2.30 8.25 -19.47
CA ASP A 27 -2.94 8.64 -20.73
C ASP A 27 -4.43 8.91 -20.52
N GLY A 28 -5.12 8.01 -19.81
CA GLY A 28 -6.55 8.16 -19.55
C GLY A 28 -6.89 9.36 -18.68
N LEU A 29 -6.10 9.61 -17.62
CA LEU A 29 -6.27 10.82 -16.81
C LEU A 29 -5.95 12.09 -17.59
N TYR A 30 -4.89 12.07 -18.42
CA TYR A 30 -4.51 13.23 -19.22
C TYR A 30 -5.57 13.60 -20.26
N LEU A 31 -6.18 12.60 -20.90
CA LEU A 31 -7.12 12.82 -22.01
C LEU A 31 -8.58 12.97 -21.57
N TYR A 32 -9.00 12.21 -20.55
CA TYR A 32 -10.41 12.08 -20.19
C TYR A 32 -10.71 12.47 -18.75
N GLY A 33 -9.71 12.37 -17.86
CA GLY A 33 -9.89 12.58 -16.43
C GLY A 33 -10.52 11.38 -15.70
N PRO A 34 -10.83 11.53 -14.40
CA PRO A 34 -11.24 10.43 -13.54
C PRO A 34 -12.56 9.78 -13.92
N VAL A 35 -12.71 8.48 -13.61
CA VAL A 35 -13.97 7.75 -13.87
C VAL A 35 -15.15 8.28 -13.07
N ASP A 36 -14.91 8.82 -11.87
CA ASP A 36 -15.94 9.38 -10.99
C ASP A 36 -16.10 10.91 -11.11
N ALA A 37 -15.49 11.52 -12.12
CA ALA A 37 -15.58 12.96 -12.33
C ALA A 37 -17.00 13.38 -12.75
N ALA A 38 -17.64 14.20 -11.91
CA ALA A 38 -18.92 14.84 -12.19
C ALA A 38 -18.76 16.18 -12.95
N ASP A 39 -19.88 16.80 -13.32
CA ASP A 39 -19.88 18.12 -13.95
C ASP A 39 -19.33 19.20 -13.02
N THR A 40 -19.69 19.11 -11.73
CA THR A 40 -19.11 19.97 -10.69
C THR A 40 -17.78 19.41 -10.23
N ARG A 41 -16.72 20.25 -10.31
CA ARG A 41 -15.39 19.89 -9.84
C ARG A 41 -15.38 19.67 -8.33
N ARG A 42 -14.84 18.53 -7.89
CA ARG A 42 -14.65 18.23 -6.46
C ARG A 42 -13.59 19.14 -5.86
N GLN A 43 -13.85 19.72 -4.70
CA GLN A 43 -12.81 20.44 -3.95
C GLN A 43 -11.95 19.46 -3.15
N ILE A 44 -10.65 19.46 -3.38
CA ILE A 44 -9.71 18.63 -2.62
C ILE A 44 -9.31 19.38 -1.35
N ARG A 45 -9.84 18.93 -0.22
CA ARG A 45 -9.57 19.50 1.10
C ARG A 45 -8.50 18.67 1.80
N TYR A 46 -7.33 19.25 1.99
CA TYR A 46 -6.23 18.59 2.67
C TYR A 46 -5.61 19.48 3.74
N GLY A 47 -5.10 18.85 4.79
CA GLY A 47 -4.33 19.49 5.84
C GLY A 47 -2.83 19.32 5.61
N PHE A 48 -2.03 20.15 6.26
CA PHE A 48 -0.57 20.04 6.31
C PHE A 48 -0.11 19.92 7.76
N ILE A 49 0.86 19.04 8.01
CA ILE A 49 1.62 18.98 9.25
C ILE A 49 3.11 18.82 8.96
N GLY A 50 3.94 19.67 9.56
CA GLY A 50 5.38 19.69 9.36
C GLY A 50 6.04 20.90 10.02
N THR A 51 7.30 21.16 9.69
CA THR A 51 8.00 22.38 10.14
C THR A 51 7.57 23.58 9.29
N LYS A 52 7.84 24.79 9.79
CA LYS A 52 7.57 26.04 9.07
C LYS A 52 8.32 26.13 7.72
N GLU A 53 9.55 25.62 7.66
CA GLU A 53 10.26 25.52 6.38
C GLU A 53 9.63 24.48 5.45
N GLY A 54 9.20 23.35 6.00
CA GLY A 54 8.49 22.30 5.28
C GLY A 54 7.20 22.80 4.63
N LEU A 55 6.50 23.74 5.27
CA LEU A 55 5.32 24.39 4.70
C LEU A 55 5.67 25.18 3.45
N GLY A 56 6.72 26.02 3.49
CA GLY A 56 7.16 26.79 2.32
C GLY A 56 7.64 25.90 1.16
N ARG A 57 8.30 24.78 1.46
CA ARG A 57 8.65 23.76 0.45
C ARG A 57 7.40 23.10 -0.15
N PHE A 58 6.43 22.78 0.68
CA PHE A 58 5.16 22.18 0.25
C PHE A 58 4.34 23.14 -0.60
N GLU A 59 4.20 24.42 -0.24
CA GLU A 59 3.45 25.41 -1.02
C GLU A 59 4.07 25.63 -2.40
N ARG A 60 5.42 25.66 -2.52
CA ARG A 60 6.10 25.70 -3.83
C ARG A 60 5.75 24.49 -4.69
N TRP A 61 5.77 23.29 -4.10
CA TRP A 61 5.37 22.07 -4.81
C TRP A 61 3.88 22.08 -5.18
N ALA A 62 3.00 22.50 -4.27
CA ALA A 62 1.56 22.62 -4.50
C ALA A 62 1.24 23.62 -5.61
N GLN A 63 2.01 24.71 -5.71
CA GLN A 63 1.92 25.67 -6.81
C GLN A 63 2.40 25.04 -8.12
N GLN A 64 3.49 24.27 -8.11
CA GLN A 64 4.01 23.60 -9.30
C GLN A 64 2.98 22.65 -9.91
N VAL A 65 2.36 21.79 -9.10
CA VAL A 65 1.35 20.83 -9.57
C VAL A 65 0.01 21.46 -9.95
N SER A 66 -0.20 22.75 -9.65
CA SER A 66 -1.39 23.46 -10.18
C SER A 66 -1.25 23.81 -11.67
N SER A 67 -0.04 23.71 -12.22
CA SER A 67 0.30 24.10 -13.60
C SER A 67 0.89 22.94 -14.40
N PHE A 68 1.11 23.16 -15.71
CA PHE A 68 1.73 22.18 -16.60
C PHE A 68 3.19 21.90 -16.21
N ILE A 69 3.54 20.61 -16.11
CA ILE A 69 4.91 20.13 -15.88
C ILE A 69 5.32 19.28 -17.08
N GLY A 70 6.31 19.78 -17.83
CA GLY A 70 6.87 19.07 -18.98
C GLY A 70 7.66 17.82 -18.60
N THR A 71 7.88 16.95 -19.59
CA THR A 71 8.78 15.80 -19.46
C THR A 71 10.23 16.26 -19.45
N PRO A 72 11.13 15.57 -18.73
CA PRO A 72 12.55 15.89 -18.76
C PRO A 72 13.13 15.70 -20.18
N PRO A 73 14.21 16.43 -20.54
CA PRO A 73 14.92 16.17 -21.78
C PRO A 73 15.49 14.74 -21.78
N PRO A 74 15.56 14.06 -22.94
CA PRO A 74 16.13 12.72 -23.03
C PRO A 74 17.55 12.68 -22.49
N ARG A 75 17.88 11.64 -21.72
CA ARG A 75 19.25 11.44 -21.23
C ARG A 75 20.17 11.06 -22.39
N ARG A 76 21.48 11.29 -22.24
CA ARG A 76 22.49 10.85 -23.21
C ARG A 76 22.39 9.33 -23.40
N GLY A 77 22.12 8.88 -24.62
CA GLY A 77 21.92 7.46 -24.96
C GLY A 77 20.50 6.92 -24.75
N ALA A 78 19.55 7.76 -24.31
CA ALA A 78 18.14 7.40 -24.26
C ALA A 78 17.52 7.43 -25.68
N LYS A 79 16.37 6.77 -25.83
CA LYS A 79 15.59 6.83 -27.07
C LYS A 79 15.10 8.27 -27.28
N ALA A 80 14.96 8.68 -28.55
CA ALA A 80 14.42 10.00 -28.89
C ALA A 80 13.01 10.25 -28.33
N ILE A 81 12.21 9.18 -28.21
CA ILE A 81 10.89 9.18 -27.58
C ILE A 81 10.92 8.18 -26.42
N GLU A 82 10.57 8.65 -25.23
CA GLU A 82 10.48 7.86 -24.00
C GLU A 82 9.01 7.84 -23.53
N PRO A 83 8.17 6.92 -24.03
CA PRO A 83 6.71 6.98 -23.85
C PRO A 83 6.21 6.78 -22.41
N HIS A 84 7.12 6.48 -21.49
CA HIS A 84 6.86 6.34 -20.06
C HIS A 84 6.92 7.70 -19.32
N HIS A 85 7.60 8.69 -19.90
CA HIS A 85 7.55 10.07 -19.44
C HIS A 85 6.33 10.73 -20.07
N VAL A 86 5.31 10.97 -19.24
CA VAL A 86 4.06 11.65 -19.64
C VAL A 86 4.01 12.99 -18.92
N PRO A 87 3.82 14.11 -19.64
CA PRO A 87 3.73 15.42 -18.99
C PRO A 87 2.53 15.44 -18.03
N PHE A 88 2.61 16.29 -17.00
CA PHE A 88 1.51 16.47 -16.08
C PHE A 88 0.78 17.76 -16.45
N PRO A 89 -0.53 17.73 -16.78
CA PRO A 89 -1.23 18.90 -17.30
C PRO A 89 -1.58 19.93 -16.21
N GLY A 90 -1.35 19.59 -14.94
CA GLY A 90 -1.85 20.31 -13.78
C GLY A 90 -2.96 19.51 -13.11
N PHE A 91 -3.10 19.67 -11.79
CA PHE A 91 -4.03 18.86 -10.99
C PHE A 91 -5.47 19.01 -11.47
N SER A 92 -5.91 20.24 -11.71
CA SER A 92 -7.30 20.50 -12.09
C SER A 92 -7.67 19.94 -13.46
N GLU A 93 -6.74 19.94 -14.40
CA GLU A 93 -6.96 19.38 -15.73
C GLU A 93 -6.90 17.84 -15.71
N ALA A 94 -5.95 17.25 -14.98
CA ALA A 94 -5.82 15.79 -14.88
C ALA A 94 -6.96 15.11 -14.10
N PHE A 95 -7.48 15.77 -13.06
CA PHE A 95 -8.42 15.16 -12.11
C PHE A 95 -9.82 15.78 -12.10
N ASN A 96 -10.09 16.80 -12.94
CA ASN A 96 -11.34 17.55 -12.92
C ASN A 96 -11.75 17.99 -11.49
N ALA A 97 -10.77 18.46 -10.72
CA ALA A 97 -10.92 18.76 -9.30
C ALA A 97 -10.18 20.04 -8.92
N ILE A 98 -10.70 20.77 -7.94
CA ILE A 98 -10.13 22.05 -7.49
C ILE A 98 -8.98 21.74 -6.53
N TRP A 99 -7.78 22.12 -6.95
CA TRP A 99 -6.57 22.04 -6.13
C TRP A 99 -6.31 23.40 -5.48
N SER A 100 -6.31 23.44 -4.15
CA SER A 100 -5.97 24.65 -3.40
C SER A 100 -4.47 24.62 -3.10
N VAL A 101 -3.71 25.63 -3.53
CA VAL A 101 -2.26 25.70 -3.26
C VAL A 101 -1.98 25.75 -1.75
N ARG A 102 -2.83 26.48 -1.02
CA ARG A 102 -2.78 26.53 0.45
C ARG A 102 -3.62 25.39 1.05
N PRO A 103 -3.06 24.63 2.00
CA PRO A 103 -3.82 23.64 2.76
C PRO A 103 -5.01 24.28 3.48
N THR A 104 -6.11 23.56 3.64
CA THR A 104 -7.29 24.03 4.40
C THR A 104 -6.96 24.23 5.87
N LYS A 105 -6.04 23.42 6.40
CA LYS A 105 -5.54 23.50 7.78
C LYS A 105 -4.03 23.29 7.77
N VAL A 106 -3.34 24.07 8.59
CA VAL A 106 -1.88 24.07 8.68
C VAL A 106 -1.48 23.88 10.14
N ILE A 107 -0.61 22.90 10.36
CA ILE A 107 0.09 22.66 11.62
C ILE A 107 1.58 22.81 11.31
N ASP A 108 2.12 24.00 11.57
CA ASP A 108 3.52 24.39 11.32
C ASP A 108 4.27 24.77 12.61
N ASP A 109 3.66 24.51 13.77
CA ASP A 109 4.18 24.74 15.12
C ASP A 109 5.17 23.66 15.59
N ILE A 110 5.54 22.73 14.71
CA ILE A 110 6.49 21.67 15.03
C ILE A 110 7.92 22.23 15.04
N ASP A 111 8.54 22.24 16.21
CA ASP A 111 9.92 22.67 16.40
C ASP A 111 10.92 21.62 15.87
N GLU A 112 11.68 22.01 14.85
CA GLU A 112 12.73 21.18 14.27
C GLU A 112 13.84 20.82 15.26
N LYS A 113 14.19 21.73 16.18
CA LYS A 113 15.22 21.45 17.20
C LYS A 113 14.75 20.38 18.17
N ASP A 114 13.48 20.41 18.55
CA ASP A 114 12.88 19.37 19.39
C ASP A 114 12.85 18.01 18.67
N LEU A 115 12.44 17.99 17.40
CA LEU A 115 12.48 16.78 16.57
C LEU A 115 13.90 16.21 16.47
N HIS A 116 14.90 17.08 16.26
CA HIS A 116 16.31 16.68 16.20
C HIS A 116 16.75 16.07 17.54
N ARG A 117 16.44 16.71 18.67
CA ARG A 117 16.76 16.17 20.01
C ARG A 117 16.13 14.78 20.22
N ARG A 118 14.85 14.61 19.89
CA ARG A 118 14.11 13.35 20.09
C ARG A 118 14.61 12.22 19.21
N ILE A 119 14.88 12.47 17.93
CA ILE A 119 15.34 11.41 17.03
C ILE A 119 16.77 10.93 17.36
N HIS A 120 17.55 11.74 18.08
CA HIS A 120 18.91 11.42 18.55
C HIS A 120 18.96 10.65 19.87
N ILE A 121 17.80 10.33 20.46
CA ILE A 121 17.72 9.44 21.63
C ILE A 121 18.38 8.09 21.31
N ALA A 122 19.22 7.61 22.21
CA ALA A 122 20.01 6.39 22.03
C ALA A 122 19.14 5.14 21.82
N ASN A 123 18.04 5.01 22.56
CA ASN A 123 17.06 3.95 22.39
C ASN A 123 16.18 4.24 21.16
N ARG A 124 16.24 3.38 20.13
CA ARG A 124 15.52 3.61 18.86
C ARG A 124 14.00 3.52 19.00
N HIS A 125 13.48 2.63 19.85
CA HIS A 125 12.04 2.55 20.07
C HIS A 125 11.52 3.83 20.70
N GLU A 126 12.24 4.32 21.72
CA GLU A 126 11.93 5.58 22.39
C GLU A 126 12.05 6.78 21.43
N ALA A 127 13.14 6.86 20.67
CA ALA A 127 13.37 7.94 19.73
C ALA A 127 12.25 8.04 18.69
N ILE A 128 11.88 6.91 18.07
CA ILE A 128 10.87 6.87 17.03
C ILE A 128 9.48 7.13 17.61
N LYS A 129 9.15 6.50 18.75
CA LYS A 129 7.89 6.77 19.46
C LYS A 129 7.76 8.25 19.81
N ALA A 130 8.78 8.86 20.40
CA ALA A 130 8.75 10.25 20.84
C ALA A 130 8.60 11.22 19.66
N VAL A 131 9.19 10.91 18.49
CA VAL A 131 8.99 11.71 17.27
C VAL A 131 7.59 11.49 16.70
N VAL A 132 7.10 10.26 16.65
CA VAL A 132 5.73 9.95 16.19
C VAL A 132 4.67 10.58 17.09
N ASP A 133 4.88 10.60 18.42
CA ASP A 133 4.01 11.25 19.41
C ASP A 133 3.73 12.70 19.02
N VAL A 134 4.77 13.47 18.64
CA VAL A 134 4.62 14.88 18.21
C VAL A 134 3.61 15.03 17.07
N PHE A 135 3.66 14.15 16.06
CA PHE A 135 2.73 14.20 14.93
C PHE A 135 1.35 13.66 15.28
N VAL A 136 1.30 12.51 15.97
CA VAL A 136 0.05 11.82 16.31
C VAL A 136 -0.81 12.64 17.25
N GLU A 137 -0.24 13.11 18.37
CA GLU A 137 -0.96 13.89 19.37
C GLU A 137 -1.53 15.17 18.78
N ARG A 138 -0.74 15.86 17.94
CA ARG A 138 -1.16 17.09 17.29
C ARG A 138 -2.28 16.87 16.27
N LEU A 139 -2.20 15.81 15.47
CA LEU A 139 -3.26 15.43 14.52
C LEU A 139 -4.56 15.02 15.23
N ILE A 140 -4.47 14.22 16.30
CA ILE A 140 -5.64 13.80 17.08
C ILE A 140 -6.29 15.00 17.78
N ALA A 141 -5.50 15.89 18.38
CA ALA A 141 -6.01 17.09 19.01
C ALA A 141 -6.76 17.97 18.01
N GLU A 142 -6.23 18.10 16.79
CA GLU A 142 -6.84 18.89 15.73
C GLU A 142 -8.10 18.24 15.17
N GLN A 143 -8.12 16.91 15.02
CA GLN A 143 -9.30 16.15 14.61
C GLN A 143 -10.44 16.27 15.61
N LYS A 144 -10.14 16.27 16.92
CA LYS A 144 -11.16 16.39 17.99
C LYS A 144 -11.76 17.79 18.11
N ARG A 145 -11.02 18.83 17.73
CA ARG A 145 -11.43 20.24 17.86
C ARG A 145 -12.16 20.78 16.62
N ASN A 146 -11.89 20.22 15.45
CA ASN A 146 -12.47 20.74 14.21
C ASN A 146 -13.84 20.10 13.93
N GLU A 147 -14.82 20.96 13.69
CA GLU A 147 -16.16 20.55 13.21
C GLU A 147 -16.11 20.04 11.75
N ASP A 148 -15.14 20.51 10.96
CA ASP A 148 -15.01 20.19 9.54
C ASP A 148 -13.56 19.85 9.14
N PRO A 149 -13.05 18.66 9.52
CA PRO A 149 -11.67 18.26 9.30
C PRO A 149 -11.34 18.10 7.80
N PRO A 150 -10.06 18.22 7.41
CA PRO A 150 -9.65 17.94 6.03
C PRO A 150 -9.82 16.45 5.69
N SER A 151 -10.00 16.12 4.41
CA SER A 151 -10.21 14.74 3.96
C SER A 151 -8.98 13.85 4.18
N PHE A 152 -7.78 14.43 4.17
CA PHE A 152 -6.52 13.79 4.53
C PHE A 152 -5.46 14.82 4.90
N TRP A 153 -4.37 14.38 5.52
CA TRP A 153 -3.24 15.22 5.93
C TRP A 153 -1.97 14.86 5.18
N TYR A 154 -1.27 15.87 4.65
CA TYR A 154 0.12 15.74 4.25
C TYR A 154 1.03 15.82 5.47
N VAL A 155 1.77 14.74 5.73
CA VAL A 155 2.83 14.72 6.75
C VAL A 155 4.15 14.94 6.03
N VAL A 156 4.68 16.16 6.11
CA VAL A 156 5.93 16.55 5.45
C VAL A 156 7.08 16.39 6.43
N LEU A 157 7.90 15.37 6.18
CA LEU A 157 8.98 14.99 7.08
C LEU A 157 10.30 15.63 6.64
N PRO A 158 11.03 16.27 7.57
CA PRO A 158 12.43 16.59 7.40
C PRO A 158 13.27 15.38 7.01
N GLU A 159 14.28 15.57 6.16
CA GLU A 159 15.06 14.46 5.62
C GLU A 159 15.78 13.66 6.73
N PHE A 160 16.25 14.33 7.79
CA PHE A 160 16.95 13.68 8.91
C PHE A 160 16.06 12.68 9.67
N ILE A 161 14.75 12.94 9.78
CA ILE A 161 13.80 12.00 10.41
C ILE A 161 13.73 10.72 9.59
N TYR A 162 13.76 10.86 8.26
CA TYR A 162 13.75 9.69 7.40
C TYR A 162 15.07 8.90 7.45
N GLU A 163 16.21 9.59 7.49
CA GLU A 163 17.54 8.96 7.58
C GLU A 163 17.71 8.18 8.88
N LEU A 164 17.25 8.74 10.01
CA LEU A 164 17.38 8.12 11.33
C LEU A 164 16.18 7.25 11.71
N GLY A 165 14.99 7.47 11.15
CA GLY A 165 13.75 6.74 11.48
C GLY A 165 13.60 5.36 10.85
N ARG A 166 14.66 4.82 10.23
CA ARG A 166 14.70 3.44 9.70
C ARG A 166 15.04 2.44 10.80
N PRO A 167 14.59 1.17 10.71
CA PRO A 167 14.88 0.17 11.74
C PRO A 167 16.39 -0.10 11.96
N MET A 168 17.20 0.05 10.90
CA MET A 168 18.64 -0.25 10.91
C MET A 168 19.54 0.99 11.05
N SER A 169 18.99 2.19 11.16
CA SER A 169 19.79 3.40 11.34
C SER A 169 20.23 3.55 12.80
N SER A 170 21.46 4.02 12.99
CA SER A 170 22.04 4.27 14.30
C SER A 170 22.56 5.70 14.37
N VAL A 171 22.40 6.33 15.54
CA VAL A 171 22.88 7.68 15.79
C VAL A 171 24.39 7.61 16.10
N PRO A 172 25.23 8.48 15.51
CA PRO A 172 26.65 8.59 15.84
C PRO A 172 26.88 8.81 17.34
N LYS A 173 27.91 8.20 17.93
CA LYS A 173 28.11 8.20 19.39
C LYS A 173 28.21 9.61 20.01
N GLY A 174 28.76 10.59 19.28
CA GLY A 174 28.93 11.96 19.76
C GLY A 174 27.66 12.81 19.75
N GLU A 175 26.61 12.38 19.05
CA GLU A 175 25.36 13.12 18.88
C GLU A 175 24.20 12.49 19.67
N ARG A 176 24.48 11.43 20.46
CA ARG A 176 23.46 10.69 21.21
C ARG A 176 22.98 11.48 22.41
N VAL A 177 21.67 11.53 22.55
CA VAL A 177 21.00 12.03 23.75
C VAL A 177 20.59 10.82 24.60
N ALA A 178 20.79 10.91 25.92
CA ALA A 178 20.31 9.90 26.85
C ALA A 178 18.76 9.91 26.85
N GLY A 179 18.16 8.74 26.68
CA GLY A 179 16.72 8.58 26.80
C GLY A 179 16.25 8.54 28.26
N LEU A 180 14.94 8.63 28.45
CA LEU A 180 14.27 8.45 29.72
C LEU A 180 14.18 6.96 30.10
N ILE A 181 14.22 6.06 29.11
CA ILE A 181 14.10 4.62 29.34
C ILE A 181 15.49 4.04 29.64
N THR A 182 15.67 3.58 30.87
CA THR A 182 16.86 2.85 31.32
C THR A 182 16.77 1.35 31.05
N LEU A 183 15.55 0.87 30.78
CA LEU A 183 15.28 -0.53 30.51
C LEU A 183 15.82 -0.97 29.13
N SER A 184 16.28 -2.21 29.02
CA SER A 184 16.72 -2.79 27.75
C SER A 184 15.61 -3.60 27.09
N GLU A 185 15.63 -3.73 25.75
CA GLU A 185 14.65 -4.53 24.97
C GLU A 185 14.50 -5.95 25.54
N ARG A 186 15.63 -6.55 25.96
CA ARG A 186 15.68 -7.90 26.53
C ARG A 186 15.05 -7.99 27.93
N ASN A 187 15.07 -6.91 28.70
CA ASN A 187 14.42 -6.84 30.02
C ASN A 187 12.93 -6.50 29.88
N ALA A 188 12.54 -5.65 28.92
CA ALA A 188 11.13 -5.37 28.61
C ALA A 188 10.37 -6.63 28.17
N LEU A 189 11.01 -7.47 27.35
CA LEU A 189 10.47 -8.77 26.94
C LEU A 189 10.28 -9.73 28.13
N LYS A 190 11.11 -9.65 29.18
CA LYS A 190 10.96 -10.47 30.40
C LYS A 190 9.81 -9.99 31.27
N LEU A 191 9.63 -8.67 31.40
CA LEU A 191 8.53 -8.06 32.13
C LEU A 191 7.15 -8.40 31.55
N ALA A 192 7.06 -8.62 30.24
CA ALA A 192 5.83 -9.12 29.60
C ALA A 192 5.40 -10.53 30.07
N THR A 193 6.32 -11.33 30.61
CA THR A 193 6.06 -12.69 31.14
C THR A 193 6.08 -12.78 32.66
N GLN A 194 6.72 -11.83 33.34
CA GLN A 194 6.81 -11.73 34.80
C GLN A 194 6.63 -10.27 35.21
N PRO A 195 5.39 -9.82 35.49
CA PRO A 195 5.13 -8.45 35.89
C PRO A 195 5.76 -8.16 37.27
N THR A 196 6.12 -6.90 37.48
CA THR A 196 6.68 -6.40 38.74
C THR A 196 5.58 -5.93 39.68
N LEU A 197 5.85 -5.90 40.99
CA LEU A 197 4.88 -5.50 42.01
C LEU A 197 4.46 -4.01 41.98
N PHE A 198 5.16 -3.16 41.20
CA PHE A 198 4.99 -1.69 41.25
C PHE A 198 4.75 -0.99 39.91
N GLY A 199 4.68 -1.70 38.77
CA GLY A 199 4.21 -1.14 37.50
C GLY A 199 5.11 -0.14 36.74
N PHE A 200 6.09 0.47 37.41
CA PHE A 200 6.95 1.50 36.78
C PHE A 200 7.81 0.97 35.61
N ASP A 201 8.22 -0.30 35.65
CA ASP A 201 8.96 -0.95 34.57
C ASP A 201 8.05 -1.40 33.41
N GLU A 202 6.73 -1.52 33.66
CA GLU A 202 5.72 -1.90 32.66
C GLU A 202 5.34 -0.72 31.76
N GLU A 203 5.25 0.50 32.29
CA GLU A 203 5.09 1.73 31.49
C GLU A 203 6.28 1.94 30.52
N GLN A 204 7.49 1.58 30.95
CA GLN A 204 8.68 1.63 30.09
C GLN A 204 8.68 0.51 29.04
N ALA A 205 8.10 -0.66 29.36
CA ALA A 205 7.96 -1.78 28.44
C ALA A 205 6.97 -1.51 27.29
N GLU A 206 5.97 -0.64 27.49
CA GLU A 206 5.01 -0.22 26.45
C GLU A 206 5.70 0.34 25.19
N VAL A 207 6.85 1.01 25.35
CA VAL A 207 7.60 1.59 24.23
C VAL A 207 8.13 0.52 23.28
N TYR A 208 8.39 -0.69 23.78
CA TYR A 208 8.83 -1.83 22.97
C TYR A 208 7.71 -2.55 22.23
N LYS A 209 6.44 -2.27 22.56
CA LYS A 209 5.30 -2.76 21.76
C LYS A 209 5.17 -2.06 20.41
N TYR A 210 5.82 -0.91 20.25
CA TYR A 210 5.82 -0.16 19.00
C TYR A 210 7.01 -0.51 18.12
N GLU A 211 6.78 -0.56 16.81
CA GLU A 211 7.81 -0.89 15.84
C GLU A 211 8.81 0.25 15.60
N LYS A 212 10.06 -0.09 15.24
CA LYS A 212 11.16 0.84 14.88
C LYS A 212 10.95 1.56 13.52
N ASN A 213 9.73 1.64 12.99
CA ASN A 213 9.46 2.25 11.70
C ASN A 213 8.45 3.39 11.84
N PHE A 214 8.91 4.62 11.63
CA PHE A 214 8.11 5.83 11.76
C PHE A 214 6.78 5.77 10.98
N ARG A 215 6.82 5.37 9.69
CA ARG A 215 5.63 5.33 8.83
C ARG A 215 4.59 4.36 9.36
N ARG A 216 5.03 3.17 9.77
CA ARG A 216 4.12 2.09 10.22
C ARG A 216 3.47 2.49 11.55
N GLN A 217 4.27 2.97 12.50
CA GLN A 217 3.78 3.44 13.79
C GLN A 217 2.82 4.63 13.67
N LEU A 218 3.16 5.64 12.84
CA LEU A 218 2.29 6.79 12.60
C LEU A 218 0.94 6.36 12.04
N LYS A 219 0.92 5.54 10.98
CA LYS A 219 -0.33 5.09 10.37
C LYS A 219 -1.14 4.25 11.34
N ALA A 220 -0.52 3.28 12.03
CA ALA A 220 -1.20 2.39 12.96
C ALA A 220 -1.97 3.17 14.04
N ARG A 221 -1.31 4.12 14.69
CA ARG A 221 -1.92 4.93 15.77
C ARG A 221 -3.01 5.89 15.30
N LEU A 222 -3.05 6.21 14.01
CA LEU A 222 -4.07 7.09 13.42
C LEU A 222 -5.29 6.32 12.89
N LEU A 223 -5.25 4.98 12.86
CA LEU A 223 -6.36 4.16 12.39
C LEU A 223 -7.60 4.31 13.28
N ASP A 224 -7.43 4.25 14.61
CA ASP A 224 -8.53 4.36 15.58
C ASP A 224 -9.20 5.74 15.55
N HIS A 225 -8.48 6.76 15.08
CA HIS A 225 -8.99 8.12 14.91
C HIS A 225 -9.49 8.42 13.50
N GLN A 226 -9.43 7.44 12.59
CA GLN A 226 -9.84 7.58 11.20
C GLN A 226 -9.19 8.80 10.50
N ILE A 227 -7.88 9.01 10.73
CA ILE A 227 -7.12 10.10 10.11
C ILE A 227 -6.33 9.55 8.91
N VAL A 228 -6.70 9.98 7.70
CA VAL A 228 -5.98 9.61 6.47
C VAL A 228 -4.71 10.46 6.33
N THR A 229 -3.57 9.83 6.05
CA THR A 229 -2.28 10.52 5.91
C THR A 229 -1.55 10.19 4.62
N GLN A 230 -0.93 11.20 4.01
CA GLN A 230 0.03 11.10 2.93
C GLN A 230 1.40 11.58 3.43
N ILE A 231 2.30 10.63 3.70
CA ILE A 231 3.66 10.95 4.16
C ILE A 231 4.52 11.29 2.95
N VAL A 232 5.21 12.42 3.01
CA VAL A 232 6.15 12.87 1.98
C VAL A 232 7.40 13.44 2.65
N ARG A 233 8.54 13.33 1.95
CA ARG A 233 9.80 13.93 2.42
C ARG A 233 9.99 15.26 1.73
N GLU A 234 10.63 16.19 2.42
CA GLU A 234 11.01 17.47 1.83
C GLU A 234 11.88 17.29 0.58
N SER A 235 12.84 16.35 0.61
CA SER A 235 13.69 16.01 -0.55
C SER A 235 12.93 15.40 -1.74
N THR A 236 11.66 15.01 -1.58
CA THR A 236 10.79 14.62 -2.71
C THR A 236 10.15 15.85 -3.34
N LEU A 237 9.76 16.83 -2.52
CA LEU A 237 9.05 18.02 -2.96
C LEU A 237 10.02 19.02 -3.61
N THR A 238 11.17 19.23 -2.99
CA THR A 238 12.18 20.21 -3.41
C THR A 238 13.58 19.60 -3.42
N PRO A 239 13.85 18.59 -4.28
CA PRO A 239 15.14 17.88 -4.32
C PRO A 239 16.35 18.79 -4.51
N ASN A 240 16.17 19.92 -5.20
CA ASN A 240 17.23 20.90 -5.48
C ASN A 240 17.61 21.76 -4.27
N ASP A 241 16.82 21.74 -3.18
CA ASP A 241 17.21 22.39 -1.92
C ASP A 241 18.18 21.51 -1.11
N PHE A 242 18.25 20.21 -1.42
CA PHE A 242 19.05 19.22 -0.69
C PHE A 242 20.19 18.73 -1.58
N LEU A 243 21.23 19.55 -1.73
CA LEU A 243 22.38 19.24 -2.58
C LEU A 243 23.52 18.56 -1.81
N ASN A 244 24.26 17.69 -2.50
CA ASN A 244 25.51 17.12 -2.02
C ASN A 244 26.68 18.11 -2.27
N THR A 245 27.89 17.73 -1.86
CA THR A 245 29.11 18.54 -2.06
C THR A 245 29.46 18.80 -3.53
N LYS A 246 28.86 18.06 -4.47
CA LYS A 246 29.03 18.23 -5.92
C LYS A 246 27.94 19.12 -6.54
N GLY A 247 27.02 19.67 -5.74
CA GLY A 247 25.91 20.51 -6.23
C GLY A 247 24.77 19.70 -6.87
N GLU A 248 24.76 18.38 -6.74
CA GLU A 248 23.69 17.51 -7.25
C GLU A 248 22.72 17.16 -6.11
N PRO A 249 21.44 16.85 -6.39
CA PRO A 249 20.51 16.40 -5.36
C PRO A 249 21.07 15.21 -4.56
N LYS A 250 21.09 15.33 -3.23
CA LYS A 250 21.55 14.31 -2.27
C LYS A 250 20.89 12.96 -2.51
N ARG A 251 19.63 12.98 -2.97
CA ARG A 251 18.84 11.81 -3.32
C ARG A 251 18.41 11.90 -4.78
N ARG A 252 18.67 10.83 -5.54
CA ARG A 252 18.10 10.67 -6.88
C ARG A 252 16.60 10.43 -6.77
N VAL A 253 15.82 11.35 -7.33
CA VAL A 253 14.36 11.24 -7.43
C VAL A 253 13.92 11.00 -8.87
N GLU A 254 12.66 10.61 -9.05
CA GLU A 254 12.03 10.56 -10.38
C GLU A 254 11.83 11.96 -10.95
N ASP A 255 11.45 12.05 -12.22
CA ASP A 255 11.18 13.34 -12.84
C ASP A 255 9.97 14.04 -12.19
N PRO A 256 9.92 15.39 -12.21
CA PRO A 256 8.86 16.15 -11.57
C PRO A 256 7.43 15.77 -12.01
N ALA A 257 7.23 15.46 -13.30
CA ALA A 257 5.92 15.05 -13.81
C ALA A 257 5.50 13.69 -13.24
N THR A 258 6.41 12.72 -13.19
CA THR A 258 6.16 11.42 -12.54
C THR A 258 5.85 11.55 -11.05
N ILE A 259 6.57 12.41 -10.32
CA ILE A 259 6.28 12.69 -8.91
C ILE A 259 4.89 13.32 -8.75
N ALA A 260 4.54 14.27 -9.62
CA ALA A 260 3.22 14.90 -9.63
C ALA A 260 2.11 13.86 -9.87
N TRP A 261 2.25 12.99 -10.88
CA TRP A 261 1.30 11.90 -11.14
C TRP A 261 1.08 11.00 -9.91
N LYS A 262 2.17 10.62 -9.22
CA LYS A 262 2.12 9.78 -8.01
C LYS A 262 1.38 10.45 -6.86
N LEU A 263 1.84 11.63 -6.47
CA LEU A 263 1.30 12.33 -5.30
C LEU A 263 -0.12 12.84 -5.56
N CYS A 264 -0.41 13.36 -6.75
CA CYS A 264 -1.74 13.89 -7.08
C CYS A 264 -2.78 12.78 -7.21
N SER A 265 -2.45 11.64 -7.84
CA SER A 265 -3.33 10.47 -7.90
C SER A 265 -3.63 9.92 -6.50
N GLY A 266 -2.61 9.81 -5.65
CA GLY A 266 -2.78 9.40 -4.26
C GLY A 266 -3.68 10.35 -3.47
N SER A 267 -3.53 11.66 -3.67
CA SER A 267 -4.36 12.69 -3.03
C SER A 267 -5.80 12.68 -3.50
N TYR A 268 -6.03 12.51 -4.80
CA TYR A 268 -7.36 12.35 -5.35
C TYR A 268 -8.06 11.14 -4.71
N TYR A 269 -7.38 9.99 -4.65
CA TYR A 269 -7.93 8.80 -4.00
C TYR A 269 -8.19 8.97 -2.50
N LYS A 270 -7.26 9.59 -1.78
CA LYS A 270 -7.40 9.83 -0.33
C LYS A 270 -8.53 10.82 0.00
N SER A 271 -8.86 11.72 -0.92
CA SER A 271 -10.06 12.57 -0.85
C SER A 271 -11.37 11.83 -1.17
N GLY A 272 -11.31 10.50 -1.37
CA GLY A 272 -12.45 9.65 -1.73
C GLY A 272 -12.74 9.60 -3.23
N GLY A 273 -11.80 10.03 -4.08
CA GLY A 273 -11.96 10.00 -5.53
C GLY A 273 -11.55 8.66 -6.14
N ARG A 274 -12.07 8.31 -7.31
CA ARG A 274 -11.66 7.12 -8.06
C ARG A 274 -11.04 7.54 -9.38
N PRO A 275 -9.69 7.56 -9.48
CA PRO A 275 -9.03 8.09 -10.66
C PRO A 275 -9.25 7.20 -11.89
N TRP A 276 -9.36 5.88 -11.72
CA TRP A 276 -9.73 4.93 -12.77
C TRP A 276 -10.28 3.64 -12.16
N GLN A 277 -10.90 2.78 -12.98
CA GLN A 277 -11.31 1.43 -12.61
C GLN A 277 -10.95 0.43 -13.71
N ILE A 278 -11.00 -0.88 -13.45
CA ILE A 278 -10.80 -1.90 -14.49
C ILE A 278 -12.03 -1.91 -15.40
N ALA A 279 -11.84 -1.87 -16.72
CA ALA A 279 -12.94 -1.64 -17.64
C ALA A 279 -13.91 -2.82 -17.79
N ASN A 280 -13.37 -4.03 -17.95
CA ASN A 280 -14.16 -5.22 -18.26
C ASN A 280 -14.09 -6.22 -17.10
N MET A 281 -14.23 -5.75 -15.86
CA MET A 281 -14.30 -6.67 -14.74
C MET A 281 -15.62 -7.44 -14.76
N ARG A 282 -15.56 -8.75 -14.48
CA ARG A 282 -16.72 -9.63 -14.49
C ARG A 282 -17.73 -9.20 -13.42
N PRO A 283 -19.04 -9.11 -13.75
CA PRO A 283 -20.04 -8.66 -12.81
C PRO A 283 -20.28 -9.71 -11.72
N GLY A 284 -20.37 -9.26 -10.46
CA GLY A 284 -20.63 -10.15 -9.33
C GLY A 284 -19.40 -10.87 -8.79
N VAL A 285 -18.18 -10.45 -9.16
CA VAL A 285 -16.94 -11.04 -8.65
C VAL A 285 -16.37 -10.20 -7.52
N CYS A 286 -15.94 -10.87 -6.44
CA CYS A 286 -15.28 -10.27 -5.29
C CYS A 286 -13.90 -10.92 -5.09
N TYR A 287 -12.84 -10.11 -4.93
CA TYR A 287 -11.49 -10.60 -4.66
C TYR A 287 -11.07 -10.27 -3.23
N VAL A 288 -10.60 -11.26 -2.49
CA VAL A 288 -10.13 -11.11 -1.12
C VAL A 288 -8.67 -11.53 -1.03
N GLY A 289 -7.80 -10.62 -0.63
CA GLY A 289 -6.42 -10.96 -0.27
C GLY A 289 -6.30 -11.31 1.21
N LEU A 290 -5.79 -12.49 1.54
CA LEU A 290 -5.47 -12.87 2.92
C LEU A 290 -4.04 -12.48 3.28
N VAL A 291 -3.90 -11.93 4.48
CA VAL A 291 -2.65 -11.45 5.05
C VAL A 291 -2.46 -12.09 6.41
N TYR A 292 -1.29 -12.65 6.64
CA TYR A 292 -0.90 -13.14 7.95
C TYR A 292 0.38 -12.46 8.38
N LYS A 293 0.37 -11.93 9.60
CA LYS A 293 1.55 -11.32 10.20
C LYS A 293 1.76 -11.85 11.61
N ARG A 294 2.94 -12.41 11.86
CA ARG A 294 3.35 -12.81 13.20
C ARG A 294 3.61 -11.56 14.06
N GLN A 295 3.04 -11.54 15.25
CA GLN A 295 3.40 -10.55 16.26
C GLN A 295 4.61 -11.08 17.04
N GLU A 296 5.69 -10.32 17.10
CA GLU A 296 6.85 -10.67 17.92
C GLU A 296 6.60 -10.21 19.36
N GLN A 297 5.84 -10.99 20.14
CA GLN A 297 5.84 -10.85 21.60
C GLN A 297 6.77 -11.89 22.21
N GLY A 298 7.52 -11.48 23.23
CA GLY A 298 8.53 -12.30 23.94
C GLY A 298 7.97 -13.38 24.85
N GLY A 299 7.06 -14.20 24.36
CA GLY A 299 6.43 -15.30 25.11
C GLY A 299 6.24 -16.57 24.29
N THR A 300 5.87 -17.65 24.96
CA THR A 300 5.68 -19.01 24.40
C THR A 300 4.51 -19.14 23.42
N SER A 301 3.54 -18.23 23.43
CA SER A 301 2.42 -18.19 22.47
C SER A 301 2.67 -17.15 21.37
N ARG A 302 3.07 -17.64 20.19
CA ARG A 302 3.32 -16.82 18.99
C ARG A 302 1.99 -16.45 18.32
N HIS A 303 1.33 -15.41 18.82
CA HIS A 303 0.11 -14.90 18.21
C HIS A 303 0.39 -14.25 16.84
N SER A 304 -0.55 -14.40 15.94
CA SER A 304 -0.52 -13.84 14.59
C SER A 304 -1.79 -13.04 14.34
N VAL A 305 -1.67 -11.94 13.62
CA VAL A 305 -2.79 -11.17 13.11
C VAL A 305 -3.11 -11.71 11.71
N CYS A 306 -4.36 -12.11 11.51
CA CYS A 306 -4.91 -12.26 10.17
C CYS A 306 -5.62 -10.97 9.77
N ALA A 307 -5.44 -10.55 8.53
CA ALA A 307 -6.22 -9.48 7.94
C ALA A 307 -6.68 -9.89 6.54
N ALA A 308 -7.87 -9.44 6.15
CA ALA A 308 -8.38 -9.59 4.80
C ALA A 308 -8.48 -8.22 4.14
N GLN A 309 -8.22 -8.19 2.84
CA GLN A 309 -8.48 -7.02 2.01
C GLN A 309 -9.39 -7.39 0.86
N MET A 310 -10.60 -6.86 0.88
CA MET A 310 -11.59 -7.04 -0.18
C MET A 310 -11.38 -5.97 -1.24
N PHE A 311 -11.40 -6.37 -2.51
CA PHE A 311 -11.40 -5.49 -3.66
C PHE A 311 -12.62 -5.78 -4.54
N LEU A 312 -13.32 -4.70 -4.87
CA LEU A 312 -14.53 -4.72 -5.68
C LEU A 312 -14.25 -4.33 -7.13
N SER A 313 -15.28 -4.44 -7.97
CA SER A 313 -15.16 -4.23 -9.41
C SER A 313 -14.91 -2.80 -9.86
N ASP A 314 -15.29 -1.84 -9.02
CA ASP A 314 -15.00 -0.42 -9.19
C ASP A 314 -13.59 -0.03 -8.70
N GLY A 315 -12.80 -0.99 -8.20
CA GLY A 315 -11.47 -0.77 -7.66
C GLY A 315 -11.47 -0.24 -6.22
N GLU A 316 -12.62 -0.15 -5.56
CA GLU A 316 -12.69 0.14 -4.14
C GLU A 316 -12.15 -1.04 -3.32
N GLY A 317 -11.48 -0.69 -2.21
CA GLY A 317 -10.91 -1.67 -1.29
C GLY A 317 -11.33 -1.41 0.14
N VAL A 318 -11.63 -2.47 0.88
CA VAL A 318 -11.88 -2.45 2.33
C VAL A 318 -10.93 -3.43 3.01
N VAL A 319 -10.33 -2.99 4.12
CA VAL A 319 -9.44 -3.83 4.93
C VAL A 319 -10.16 -4.20 6.21
N PHE A 320 -10.13 -5.49 6.52
CA PHE A 320 -10.68 -6.10 7.72
C PHE A 320 -9.52 -6.64 8.54
N ARG A 321 -9.40 -6.19 9.79
CA ARG A 321 -8.55 -6.86 10.76
C ARG A 321 -9.33 -8.04 11.32
N GLY A 322 -8.81 -9.25 11.15
CA GLY A 322 -9.38 -10.47 11.72
C GLY A 322 -8.84 -10.75 13.12
N ALA A 323 -9.36 -11.83 13.71
CA ALA A 323 -9.05 -12.24 15.08
C ALA A 323 -7.55 -12.52 15.30
N LEU A 324 -7.06 -12.14 16.49
CA LEU A 324 -5.77 -12.57 17.00
C LEU A 324 -5.82 -14.04 17.41
N GLY A 325 -4.82 -14.83 17.01
CA GLY A 325 -4.75 -16.22 17.41
C GLY A 325 -3.42 -16.89 17.05
N PRO A 326 -3.17 -18.11 17.51
CA PRO A 326 -1.94 -18.86 17.27
C PRO A 326 -1.90 -19.46 15.86
N TRP A 327 -2.10 -18.63 14.83
CA TRP A 327 -2.28 -19.08 13.45
C TRP A 327 -1.01 -19.63 12.80
N PHE A 328 0.16 -19.53 13.45
CA PHE A 328 1.44 -19.94 12.88
C PHE A 328 1.74 -21.40 13.17
N HIS A 329 1.83 -22.23 12.14
CA HIS A 329 2.27 -23.62 12.24
C HIS A 329 3.81 -23.70 12.18
N PRO A 330 4.48 -24.19 13.24
CA PRO A 330 5.95 -24.23 13.31
C PRO A 330 6.60 -25.11 12.24
N ASP A 331 5.98 -26.25 11.91
CA ASP A 331 6.58 -27.28 11.05
C ASP A 331 6.51 -26.89 9.57
N THR A 332 5.36 -26.41 9.11
CA THR A 332 5.16 -25.97 7.72
C THR A 332 5.64 -24.54 7.49
N LYS A 333 5.87 -23.77 8.57
CA LYS A 333 6.14 -22.32 8.54
C LYS A 333 5.05 -21.52 7.82
N GLN A 334 3.83 -22.04 7.78
CA GLN A 334 2.67 -21.41 7.18
C GLN A 334 1.72 -20.88 8.25
N PHE A 335 0.83 -19.97 7.85
CA PHE A 335 -0.24 -19.47 8.69
C PHE A 335 -1.56 -20.06 8.23
N HIS A 336 -2.35 -20.57 9.17
CA HIS A 336 -3.68 -21.11 8.93
C HIS A 336 -4.65 -20.61 10.01
N LEU A 337 -5.82 -20.12 9.60
CA LEU A 337 -6.92 -19.87 10.52
C LEU A 337 -7.56 -21.19 10.97
N ASP A 338 -8.15 -21.18 12.16
CA ASP A 338 -9.14 -22.20 12.50
C ASP A 338 -10.44 -21.99 11.72
N GLN A 339 -11.29 -23.01 11.75
CA GLN A 339 -12.54 -23.02 11.00
C GLN A 339 -13.47 -21.85 11.39
N GLU A 340 -13.57 -21.52 12.68
CA GLU A 340 -14.46 -20.46 13.15
C GLU A 340 -14.00 -19.06 12.74
N ALA A 341 -12.71 -18.77 12.88
CA ALA A 341 -12.12 -17.51 12.46
C ALA A 341 -12.19 -17.33 10.94
N ALA A 342 -11.96 -18.40 10.18
CA ALA A 342 -12.15 -18.42 8.73
C ALA A 342 -13.60 -18.12 8.34
N ALA A 343 -14.58 -18.74 9.02
CA ALA A 343 -16.00 -18.49 8.78
C ALA A 343 -16.41 -17.04 9.12
N ARG A 344 -15.95 -16.52 10.26
CA ARG A 344 -16.21 -15.11 10.65
C ARG A 344 -15.63 -14.14 9.63
N LEU A 345 -14.40 -14.35 9.17
CA LEU A 345 -13.72 -13.46 8.22
C LEU A 345 -14.48 -13.37 6.89
N VAL A 346 -14.83 -14.52 6.29
CA VAL A 346 -15.58 -14.56 5.03
C VAL A 346 -17.01 -14.07 5.22
N GLY A 347 -17.67 -14.38 6.33
CA GLY A 347 -18.99 -13.85 6.66
C GLY A 347 -19.02 -12.33 6.68
N THR A 348 -18.02 -11.68 7.29
CA THR A 348 -17.88 -10.22 7.29
C THR A 348 -17.70 -9.66 5.87
N VAL A 349 -16.87 -10.31 5.04
CA VAL A 349 -16.69 -9.91 3.62
C VAL A 349 -18.00 -9.99 2.84
N LEU A 350 -18.74 -11.11 2.97
CA LEU A 350 -20.02 -11.30 2.29
C LEU A 350 -21.05 -10.25 2.71
N ASN A 351 -21.13 -9.98 4.02
CA ASN A 351 -22.03 -8.96 4.55
C ASN A 351 -21.70 -7.56 4.04
N GLU A 352 -20.41 -7.18 3.98
CA GLU A 352 -19.99 -5.89 3.43
C GLU A 352 -20.29 -5.78 1.93
N TYR A 353 -20.04 -6.86 1.16
CA TYR A 353 -20.40 -6.91 -0.25
C TYR A 353 -21.92 -6.74 -0.45
N LYS A 354 -22.72 -7.46 0.33
CA LYS A 354 -24.18 -7.42 0.28
C LYS A 354 -24.74 -6.07 0.70
N SER A 355 -24.14 -5.42 1.69
CA SER A 355 -24.51 -4.07 2.12
C SER A 355 -24.36 -3.05 0.98
N ARG A 356 -23.32 -3.20 0.15
CA ARG A 356 -23.04 -2.29 -0.99
C ARG A 356 -23.82 -2.62 -2.25
N HIS A 357 -24.03 -3.90 -2.54
CA HIS A 357 -24.60 -4.35 -3.81
C HIS A 357 -26.02 -4.91 -3.71
N GLY A 358 -26.58 -5.05 -2.49
CA GLY A 358 -27.90 -5.60 -2.22
C GLY A 358 -28.03 -7.11 -2.40
N GLN A 359 -26.98 -7.78 -2.87
CA GLN A 359 -26.95 -9.21 -3.15
C GLN A 359 -25.57 -9.81 -2.86
N ASP A 360 -25.52 -11.12 -2.65
CA ASP A 360 -24.28 -11.86 -2.46
C ASP A 360 -23.47 -11.94 -3.77
N PRO A 361 -22.12 -12.02 -3.71
CA PRO A 361 -21.30 -12.16 -4.91
C PRO A 361 -21.58 -13.48 -5.62
N LYS A 362 -21.48 -13.51 -6.95
CA LYS A 362 -21.57 -14.75 -7.74
C LYS A 362 -20.31 -15.59 -7.57
N GLU A 363 -19.16 -14.93 -7.51
CA GLU A 363 -17.86 -15.58 -7.32
C GLU A 363 -17.03 -14.83 -6.28
N LEU A 364 -16.42 -15.59 -5.37
CA LEU A 364 -15.52 -15.11 -4.34
C LEU A 364 -14.14 -15.75 -4.52
N PHE A 365 -13.16 -14.95 -4.95
CA PHE A 365 -11.78 -15.38 -5.10
C PHE A 365 -10.97 -15.01 -3.87
N ILE A 366 -10.45 -16.01 -3.18
CA ILE A 366 -9.55 -15.83 -2.04
C ILE A 366 -8.12 -16.01 -2.54
N HIS A 367 -7.34 -14.93 -2.51
CA HIS A 367 -5.95 -14.85 -2.90
C HIS A 367 -5.05 -14.92 -1.66
N ALA A 368 -4.12 -15.87 -1.64
CA ALA A 368 -3.12 -16.00 -0.58
C ALA A 368 -1.74 -16.32 -1.15
N LYS A 369 -0.68 -16.02 -0.39
CA LYS A 369 0.68 -16.48 -0.71
C LYS A 369 0.89 -17.96 -0.35
N SER A 370 0.29 -18.39 0.76
CA SER A 370 0.30 -19.78 1.25
C SER A 370 -0.83 -20.62 0.65
N SER A 371 -0.73 -21.94 0.83
CA SER A 371 -1.86 -22.86 0.59
C SER A 371 -2.94 -22.72 1.67
N PHE A 372 -4.12 -23.28 1.40
CA PHE A 372 -5.26 -23.29 2.32
C PHE A 372 -5.39 -24.64 3.02
N SER A 373 -5.51 -24.64 4.35
CA SER A 373 -5.79 -25.86 5.12
C SER A 373 -7.24 -26.36 4.90
N ASP A 374 -7.53 -27.58 5.33
CA ASP A 374 -8.89 -28.11 5.28
C ASP A 374 -9.83 -27.35 6.24
N ASP A 375 -9.34 -26.94 7.42
CA ASP A 375 -10.12 -26.17 8.40
C ASP A 375 -10.47 -24.78 7.88
N GLU A 376 -9.51 -24.07 7.27
CA GLU A 376 -9.75 -22.77 6.64
C GLU A 376 -10.82 -22.90 5.56
N TRP A 377 -10.68 -23.91 4.70
CA TRP A 377 -11.61 -24.14 3.61
C TRP A 377 -13.02 -24.49 4.12
N ALA A 378 -13.11 -25.35 5.13
CA ALA A 378 -14.38 -25.69 5.77
C ALA A 378 -15.06 -24.45 6.38
N GLY A 379 -14.28 -23.54 6.98
CA GLY A 379 -14.78 -22.28 7.51
C GLY A 379 -15.30 -21.35 6.41
N PHE A 380 -14.55 -21.22 5.30
CA PHE A 380 -14.98 -20.42 4.16
C PHE A 380 -16.25 -20.97 3.50
N GLN A 381 -16.34 -22.30 3.36
CA GLN A 381 -17.53 -22.97 2.84
C GLN A 381 -18.73 -22.77 3.77
N ALA A 382 -18.53 -22.90 5.10
CA ALA A 382 -19.57 -22.68 6.09
C ALA A 382 -20.16 -21.26 5.99
N ALA A 383 -19.32 -20.24 5.83
CA ALA A 383 -19.77 -18.86 5.66
C ALA A 383 -20.59 -18.64 4.38
N CYS A 384 -20.35 -19.44 3.33
CA CYS A 384 -21.09 -19.38 2.07
C CYS A 384 -22.34 -20.27 2.05
N GLN A 385 -22.61 -21.06 3.09
CA GLN A 385 -23.78 -21.95 3.14
C GLN A 385 -25.07 -21.14 3.02
N GLY A 386 -25.96 -21.57 2.12
CA GLY A 386 -27.21 -20.85 1.83
C GLY A 386 -27.06 -19.72 0.80
N THR A 387 -25.86 -19.47 0.28
CA THR A 387 -25.63 -18.54 -0.85
C THR A 387 -25.37 -19.32 -2.15
N LEU A 388 -25.52 -18.65 -3.30
CA LEU A 388 -25.14 -19.19 -4.61
C LEU A 388 -23.68 -18.85 -4.98
N THR A 389 -22.89 -18.40 -4.02
CA THR A 389 -21.52 -17.92 -4.24
C THR A 389 -20.59 -19.08 -4.58
N ASN A 390 -19.94 -19.03 -5.75
CA ASN A 390 -18.83 -19.93 -6.06
C ASN A 390 -17.55 -19.41 -5.40
N ILE A 391 -17.01 -20.18 -4.46
CA ILE A 391 -15.77 -19.83 -3.76
C ILE A 391 -14.56 -20.52 -4.39
N VAL A 392 -13.49 -19.76 -4.61
CA VAL A 392 -12.26 -20.24 -5.26
C VAL A 392 -11.03 -19.79 -4.48
N GLY A 393 -10.21 -20.75 -4.04
CA GLY A 393 -8.95 -20.51 -3.36
C GLY A 393 -7.77 -20.50 -4.32
N VAL A 394 -7.15 -19.35 -4.53
CA VAL A 394 -6.02 -19.15 -5.45
C VAL A 394 -4.75 -18.81 -4.66
N GLN A 395 -3.73 -19.64 -4.86
CA GLN A 395 -2.39 -19.35 -4.38
C GLN A 395 -1.62 -18.54 -5.43
N ILE A 396 -1.02 -17.43 -4.99
CA ILE A 396 -0.21 -16.53 -5.81
C ILE A 396 1.17 -16.40 -5.15
N ALA A 397 2.19 -17.00 -5.78
CA ALA A 397 3.54 -17.05 -5.24
C ALA A 397 4.57 -16.43 -6.18
N ASP A 398 5.62 -15.85 -5.61
CA ASP A 398 6.80 -15.43 -6.38
C ASP A 398 7.60 -16.67 -6.84
N ALA A 399 7.91 -16.72 -8.13
CA ALA A 399 8.66 -17.82 -8.75
C ALA A 399 10.07 -17.38 -9.20
N TRP A 400 10.80 -16.66 -8.34
CA TRP A 400 12.06 -15.98 -8.71
C TRP A 400 13.12 -16.88 -9.33
N ASP A 401 13.27 -18.09 -8.79
CA ASP A 401 14.33 -19.01 -9.18
C ASP A 401 13.80 -20.29 -9.83
N GLN A 402 12.49 -20.33 -10.13
CA GLN A 402 11.87 -21.52 -10.70
C GLN A 402 11.96 -21.55 -12.22
N LEU A 403 11.80 -20.39 -12.87
CA LEU A 403 11.64 -20.32 -14.32
C LEU A 403 11.99 -18.94 -14.88
N LYS A 404 12.74 -18.95 -15.98
CA LYS A 404 12.96 -17.78 -16.84
C LYS A 404 12.53 -18.13 -18.26
N LEU A 405 11.81 -17.23 -18.91
CA LEU A 405 11.41 -17.37 -20.31
C LEU A 405 12.12 -16.29 -21.13
N PHE A 406 12.77 -16.72 -22.20
CA PHE A 406 13.48 -15.85 -23.12
C PHE A 406 12.77 -15.87 -24.47
N ARG A 407 12.85 -14.75 -25.18
CA ARG A 407 12.38 -14.63 -26.56
C ARG A 407 13.51 -14.06 -27.40
N SER A 408 13.46 -14.28 -28.71
CA SER A 408 14.37 -13.63 -29.65
C SER A 408 14.23 -12.11 -29.58
N GLY A 409 15.37 -11.41 -29.66
CA GLY A 409 15.45 -9.94 -29.62
C GLY A 409 16.03 -9.41 -28.31
N GLU A 410 16.00 -8.08 -28.17
CA GLU A 410 16.68 -7.36 -27.06
C GLU A 410 15.81 -7.21 -25.80
N TYR A 411 14.51 -7.46 -25.91
CA TYR A 411 13.54 -7.26 -24.83
C TYR A 411 13.00 -8.58 -24.30
N PRO A 412 12.69 -8.66 -23.00
CA PRO A 412 12.12 -9.86 -22.41
C PRO A 412 10.73 -10.18 -22.97
N VAL A 413 10.14 -11.26 -22.47
CA VAL A 413 8.76 -11.66 -22.80
C VAL A 413 7.78 -10.52 -22.58
N ILE A 414 6.72 -10.52 -23.39
CA ILE A 414 5.70 -9.49 -23.34
C ILE A 414 4.92 -9.66 -22.02
N ARG A 415 4.63 -8.56 -21.34
CA ARG A 415 3.72 -8.62 -20.18
C ARG A 415 2.39 -9.23 -20.62
N GLY A 416 1.87 -10.18 -19.84
CA GLY A 416 0.70 -10.97 -20.19
C GLY A 416 1.03 -12.34 -20.79
N THR A 417 2.30 -12.65 -21.07
CA THR A 417 2.72 -14.03 -21.38
C THR A 417 2.40 -14.95 -20.20
N ALA A 418 1.77 -16.10 -20.48
CA ALA A 418 1.46 -17.12 -19.51
C ALA A 418 1.95 -18.49 -19.99
N MET A 419 2.43 -19.33 -19.07
CA MET A 419 2.78 -20.72 -19.34
C MET A 419 1.90 -21.62 -18.47
N VAL A 420 0.96 -22.32 -19.12
CA VAL A 420 0.02 -23.24 -18.49
C VAL A 420 0.71 -24.60 -18.33
N THR A 421 0.90 -25.03 -17.09
CA THR A 421 1.54 -26.32 -16.78
C THR A 421 0.55 -27.43 -16.48
N GLY A 422 -0.71 -27.08 -16.22
CA GLY A 422 -1.82 -28.00 -15.99
C GLY A 422 -3.14 -27.23 -15.86
N GLU A 423 -4.23 -27.95 -15.61
CA GLU A 423 -5.58 -27.35 -15.54
C GLU A 423 -5.72 -26.33 -14.40
N LYS A 424 -5.02 -26.54 -13.29
CA LYS A 424 -5.12 -25.73 -12.08
C LYS A 424 -3.85 -24.93 -11.75
N SER A 425 -2.79 -24.99 -12.56
CA SER A 425 -1.54 -24.28 -12.25
C SER A 425 -0.77 -23.81 -13.49
N GLY A 426 -0.10 -22.68 -13.33
CA GLY A 426 0.81 -22.14 -14.34
C GLY A 426 1.57 -20.90 -13.87
N PHE A 427 2.32 -20.31 -14.79
CA PHE A 427 3.15 -19.13 -14.55
C PHE A 427 2.64 -17.96 -15.38
N LEU A 428 2.55 -16.76 -14.78
CA LEU A 428 2.10 -15.54 -15.43
C LEU A 428 3.17 -14.45 -15.32
N TRP A 429 3.60 -13.90 -16.46
CA TRP A 429 4.47 -12.73 -16.50
C TRP A 429 3.65 -11.45 -16.43
N THR A 430 3.39 -11.02 -15.19
CA THR A 430 2.82 -9.70 -14.90
C THR A 430 3.82 -8.57 -15.11
N SER A 431 5.10 -8.86 -15.24
CA SER A 431 6.13 -7.88 -15.62
C SER A 431 6.83 -8.36 -16.87
N GLY A 432 7.13 -7.44 -17.78
CA GLY A 432 7.78 -7.77 -19.04
C GLY A 432 7.83 -6.58 -19.99
N PHE A 433 8.16 -6.85 -21.25
CA PHE A 433 8.11 -5.83 -22.29
C PHE A 433 6.68 -5.32 -22.46
N VAL A 434 6.52 -4.00 -22.41
CA VAL A 434 5.23 -3.34 -22.62
C VAL A 434 5.30 -2.58 -23.96
N PRO A 435 4.60 -3.04 -25.01
CA PRO A 435 4.65 -2.41 -26.33
C PRO A 435 4.38 -0.91 -26.30
N ARG A 436 3.36 -0.46 -25.54
CA ARG A 436 3.00 0.96 -25.36
C ARG A 436 4.14 1.80 -24.77
N LEU A 437 4.98 1.24 -23.91
CA LEU A 437 6.12 1.94 -23.32
C LEU A 437 7.39 1.80 -24.17
N GLY A 438 7.40 0.87 -25.12
CA GLY A 438 8.58 0.53 -25.92
C GLY A 438 9.75 0.01 -25.09
N THR A 439 9.51 -0.47 -23.87
CA THR A 439 10.54 -0.97 -22.94
C THR A 439 9.94 -1.84 -21.84
N TYR A 440 10.80 -2.43 -21.01
CA TYR A 440 10.47 -3.08 -19.74
C TYR A 440 10.97 -2.20 -18.58
N MET A 441 10.06 -1.81 -17.69
CA MET A 441 10.33 -0.93 -16.55
C MET A 441 10.72 -1.72 -15.30
N GLY A 442 11.73 -2.59 -15.41
CA GLY A 442 12.24 -3.36 -14.27
C GLY A 442 13.66 -3.86 -14.52
N PRO A 443 14.32 -4.40 -13.48
CA PRO A 443 15.67 -4.93 -13.61
C PRO A 443 15.65 -6.31 -14.29
N ASP A 444 16.77 -6.63 -14.94
CA ASP A 444 17.12 -7.96 -15.46
C ASP A 444 16.03 -8.63 -16.32
N THR A 445 16.00 -9.96 -16.34
CA THR A 445 14.93 -10.74 -16.97
C THR A 445 13.77 -10.88 -15.98
N PRO A 446 12.53 -10.52 -16.35
CA PRO A 446 11.38 -10.55 -15.45
C PRO A 446 11.07 -11.96 -14.96
N ASN A 447 10.73 -12.04 -13.68
CA ASN A 447 10.31 -13.26 -13.02
C ASN A 447 8.78 -13.43 -13.13
N PRO A 448 8.29 -14.65 -13.41
CA PRO A 448 6.86 -14.90 -13.38
C PRO A 448 6.30 -14.89 -11.95
N VAL A 449 4.99 -14.79 -11.88
CA VAL A 449 4.19 -15.13 -10.71
C VAL A 449 3.58 -16.51 -10.94
N GLN A 450 3.74 -17.42 -9.99
CA GLN A 450 3.09 -18.72 -10.04
C GLN A 450 1.64 -18.57 -9.55
N VAL A 451 0.70 -19.04 -10.36
CA VAL A 451 -0.73 -19.02 -10.07
C VAL A 451 -1.21 -20.46 -9.96
N SER A 452 -1.84 -20.81 -8.85
CA SER A 452 -2.39 -22.16 -8.62
C SER A 452 -3.76 -22.10 -7.97
N ILE A 453 -4.77 -22.68 -8.62
CA ILE A 453 -6.09 -22.92 -8.05
C ILE A 453 -5.98 -24.12 -7.12
N ARG A 454 -6.00 -23.87 -5.82
CA ARG A 454 -5.82 -24.91 -4.79
C ARG A 454 -7.14 -25.52 -4.33
N ARG A 455 -8.22 -24.72 -4.33
CA ARG A 455 -9.55 -25.12 -3.89
C ARG A 455 -10.61 -24.46 -4.77
N GLY A 456 -11.76 -25.11 -4.91
CA GLY A 456 -12.86 -24.65 -5.77
C GLY A 456 -12.62 -24.91 -7.26
N GLU A 457 -13.55 -24.44 -8.07
CA GLU A 457 -13.58 -24.62 -9.52
C GLU A 457 -13.60 -23.26 -10.25
N ALA A 458 -12.61 -23.06 -11.11
CA ALA A 458 -12.51 -21.91 -12.02
C ALA A 458 -11.54 -22.25 -13.16
N THR A 459 -11.69 -21.57 -14.30
CA THR A 459 -10.74 -21.69 -15.40
C THR A 459 -9.47 -20.91 -15.10
N LEU A 460 -8.29 -21.55 -15.22
CA LEU A 460 -7.00 -20.93 -14.94
C LEU A 460 -6.76 -19.65 -15.76
N THR A 461 -7.15 -19.64 -17.04
CA THR A 461 -7.05 -18.46 -17.90
C THR A 461 -7.82 -17.26 -17.35
N THR A 462 -9.03 -17.48 -16.83
CA THR A 462 -9.83 -16.44 -16.19
C THR A 462 -9.13 -15.90 -14.94
N VAL A 463 -8.62 -16.80 -14.08
CA VAL A 463 -7.88 -16.41 -12.87
C VAL A 463 -6.62 -15.59 -13.22
N MET A 464 -5.86 -16.01 -14.23
CA MET A 464 -4.67 -15.28 -14.67
C MET A 464 -5.02 -13.92 -15.28
N SER A 465 -6.11 -13.82 -16.04
CA SER A 465 -6.62 -12.56 -16.59
C SER A 465 -7.01 -11.58 -15.47
N ASP A 466 -7.74 -12.08 -14.47
CA ASP A 466 -8.17 -11.30 -13.32
C ASP A 466 -6.95 -10.80 -12.51
N ILE A 467 -5.97 -11.68 -12.25
CA ILE A 467 -4.71 -11.32 -11.59
C ILE A 467 -3.96 -10.23 -12.39
N LEU A 468 -3.87 -10.38 -13.71
CA LEU A 468 -3.21 -9.38 -14.57
C LEU A 468 -3.92 -8.02 -14.48
N ALA A 469 -5.26 -8.00 -14.44
CA ALA A 469 -6.03 -6.78 -14.27
C ALA A 469 -5.81 -6.13 -12.89
N LEU A 470 -5.83 -6.91 -11.82
CA LEU A 470 -5.61 -6.45 -10.45
C LEU A 470 -4.22 -5.84 -10.22
N THR A 471 -3.24 -6.10 -11.10
CA THR A 471 -1.93 -5.41 -11.04
C THR A 471 -1.98 -3.94 -11.47
N LYS A 472 -3.07 -3.47 -12.07
CA LYS A 472 -3.25 -2.09 -12.54
C LYS A 472 -4.01 -1.20 -11.56
N ILE A 473 -4.48 -1.78 -10.45
CA ILE A 473 -5.18 -1.07 -9.38
C ILE A 473 -4.18 -0.66 -8.30
N ASN A 474 -3.49 0.44 -8.56
CA ASN A 474 -2.67 1.14 -7.57
C ASN A 474 -2.75 2.66 -7.76
N PHE A 475 -3.67 3.27 -7.04
CA PHE A 475 -3.92 4.71 -7.08
C PHE A 475 -2.80 5.56 -6.48
N ASN A 476 -1.86 4.94 -5.74
CA ASN A 476 -0.76 5.63 -5.08
C ASN A 476 0.47 5.87 -5.99
N THR A 477 0.59 5.13 -7.09
CA THR A 477 1.79 5.19 -7.96
C THR A 477 1.52 5.71 -9.36
N CYS A 478 0.28 5.59 -9.87
CA CYS A 478 -0.06 5.99 -11.25
C CYS A 478 0.97 5.48 -12.28
N LEU A 479 1.47 4.26 -12.06
CA LEU A 479 2.35 3.54 -12.99
C LEU A 479 1.51 2.72 -13.95
N PHE A 480 2.15 2.16 -14.99
CA PHE A 480 1.47 1.31 -15.95
C PHE A 480 0.89 0.06 -15.29
N ASN A 481 1.69 -0.57 -14.43
CA ASN A 481 1.31 -1.72 -13.63
C ASN A 481 2.22 -1.86 -12.42
N ASP A 482 1.76 -2.60 -11.43
CA ASP A 482 2.62 -3.26 -10.45
C ASP A 482 2.95 -4.69 -10.90
N ARG A 483 3.94 -5.29 -10.25
CA ARG A 483 4.27 -6.70 -10.48
C ARG A 483 3.27 -7.64 -9.84
N MET A 484 2.84 -7.35 -8.61
CA MET A 484 1.88 -8.18 -7.87
C MET A 484 0.48 -7.58 -7.95
N PRO A 485 -0.57 -8.41 -7.98
CA PRO A 485 -1.94 -7.91 -7.91
C PRO A 485 -2.16 -7.18 -6.58
N VAL A 486 -3.05 -6.18 -6.57
CA VAL A 486 -3.35 -5.37 -5.39
C VAL A 486 -3.70 -6.23 -4.15
N THR A 487 -4.37 -7.37 -4.37
CA THR A 487 -4.75 -8.37 -3.36
C THR A 487 -3.57 -9.04 -2.66
N ILE A 488 -2.35 -8.98 -3.21
CA ILE A 488 -1.13 -9.55 -2.61
C ILE A 488 -0.10 -8.46 -2.31
N ARG A 489 0.01 -7.45 -3.18
CA ARG A 489 1.04 -6.40 -3.08
C ARG A 489 1.01 -5.66 -1.75
N PHE A 490 -0.18 -5.28 -1.29
CA PHE A 490 -0.35 -4.49 -0.08
C PHE A 490 -0.52 -5.35 1.18
N ALA A 491 -0.60 -6.67 1.02
CA ALA A 491 -0.77 -7.61 2.12
C ALA A 491 0.27 -7.36 3.22
N ASP A 492 1.56 -7.46 2.88
CA ASP A 492 2.63 -7.30 3.87
C ASP A 492 2.63 -5.89 4.49
N ALA A 493 2.41 -4.85 3.68
CA ALA A 493 2.41 -3.47 4.15
C ALA A 493 1.26 -3.18 5.13
N ILE A 494 0.07 -3.75 4.90
CA ILE A 494 -1.06 -3.67 5.82
C ILE A 494 -0.77 -4.47 7.08
N GLY A 495 -0.31 -5.72 6.93
CA GLY A 495 0.04 -6.59 8.06
C GLY A 495 1.06 -5.93 8.98
N ASP A 496 2.08 -5.28 8.41
CA ASP A 496 3.09 -4.51 9.13
C ASP A 496 2.49 -3.32 9.89
N ILE A 497 1.55 -2.57 9.29
CA ILE A 497 0.87 -1.46 9.97
C ILE A 497 0.02 -1.98 11.14
N LEU A 498 -0.72 -3.07 10.93
CA LEU A 498 -1.62 -3.63 11.96
C LEU A 498 -0.90 -4.20 13.19
N VAL A 499 0.40 -4.52 13.07
CA VAL A 499 1.22 -4.98 14.21
C VAL A 499 2.16 -3.89 14.75
N ALA A 500 2.19 -2.70 14.14
CA ALA A 500 3.15 -1.65 14.49
C ALA A 500 2.78 -0.83 15.73
N ALA A 501 1.54 -0.93 16.19
CA ALA A 501 1.05 -0.35 17.44
C ALA A 501 -0.04 -1.27 18.05
N PRO A 502 -0.20 -1.29 19.38
CA PRO A 502 -1.39 -1.85 20.00
C PRO A 502 -2.63 -1.14 19.44
N LEU A 503 -3.61 -1.93 19.01
CA LEU A 503 -4.89 -1.47 18.47
C LEU A 503 -5.98 -2.12 19.30
N GLU A 504 -6.85 -1.32 19.92
CA GLU A 504 -7.86 -1.79 20.87
C GLU A 504 -9.06 -2.49 20.20
N GLY A 505 -9.25 -2.32 18.88
CA GLY A 505 -10.38 -2.89 18.14
C GLY A 505 -10.03 -3.70 16.88
N GLU A 506 -11.06 -4.21 16.21
CA GLU A 506 -10.99 -4.82 14.87
C GLU A 506 -11.48 -3.82 13.81
N PRO A 507 -10.65 -2.84 13.42
CA PRO A 507 -11.08 -1.81 12.48
C PRO A 507 -11.45 -2.42 11.13
N MET A 508 -12.65 -2.07 10.66
CA MET A 508 -13.07 -2.24 9.28
C MET A 508 -12.96 -0.87 8.61
N LEU A 509 -11.88 -0.66 7.85
CA LEU A 509 -11.55 0.65 7.29
C LEU A 509 -11.31 0.57 5.78
N PRO A 510 -11.76 1.59 5.02
CA PRO A 510 -11.38 1.76 3.63
C PRO A 510 -9.86 1.68 3.40
N PHE A 511 -9.47 1.14 2.25
CA PHE A 511 -8.08 0.91 1.91
C PHE A 511 -7.20 2.19 1.94
N LYS A 512 -7.79 3.39 1.76
CA LYS A 512 -7.11 4.69 1.82
C LYS A 512 -6.38 4.98 3.13
N TYR A 513 -6.79 4.38 4.26
CA TYR A 513 -6.13 4.58 5.55
C TYR A 513 -4.72 3.94 5.59
N TYR A 514 -4.55 2.83 4.88
CA TYR A 514 -3.33 2.01 4.94
C TYR A 514 -2.25 2.45 3.92
N ILE A 515 -2.65 3.04 2.80
CA ILE A 515 -1.73 3.31 1.67
C ILE A 515 -1.01 4.64 1.71
#